data_AF-A0A7X0GGF3-F1
#
_entry.id   AF-A0A7X0GGF3-F1
#
_cell.length_a   1.000
_cell.length_b   1.000
_cell.length_c   1.000
_cell.angle_alpha   90.00
_cell.angle_beta   90.00
_cell.angle_gamma   90.00
#
_symmetry.space_group_name_H-M   'P 1'
#
loop_
_entity.id
_entity.type
_entity.pdbx_description
1 polymer ?
#
loop_
_entity_poly.entity_id
_entity_poly.type
_entity_poly.pdbx_seq_one_letter_code
_entity_poly.pdbx_strand_id
1 'polypeptide(L)'
;MEPRSVEELMDLLYACRGTRDVPVRARPPVDPHDHALRTAALLRRSRPADKELQVAGLVQPVGGLLWPGDHAGRADQAADAVRALLGERVSRLVRHCPRRDAPADDNLLTLRQATEEGRTAGFDAGVLEDWRTVLELLAARNSRLKAVD
;
A
#
# COMPACT_ATOMS: atom_id res chain seq x y z
N MET A 1 4.88 10.45 10.82
CA MET A 1 3.51 10.34 11.38
C MET A 1 3.06 8.91 11.19
N GLU A 2 2.38 8.32 12.17
CA GLU A 2 1.85 6.94 12.09
C GLU A 2 0.32 7.02 12.26
N PRO A 3 -0.50 6.52 11.32
CA PRO A 3 -1.95 6.52 11.46
C PRO A 3 -2.37 5.66 12.66
N ARG A 4 -3.15 6.23 13.56
CA ARG A 4 -3.66 5.58 14.77
C ARG A 4 -5.03 4.93 14.56
N SER A 5 -5.72 5.29 13.48
CA SER A 5 -7.04 4.77 13.13
C SER A 5 -7.16 4.50 11.62
N VAL A 6 -8.18 3.74 11.24
CA VAL A 6 -8.51 3.52 9.81
C VAL A 6 -8.93 4.84 9.15
N GLU A 7 -9.61 5.72 9.87
CA GLU A 7 -10.01 7.04 9.38
C GLU A 7 -8.79 7.90 9.02
N GLU A 8 -7.81 8.00 9.92
CA GLU A 8 -6.55 8.71 9.64
C GLU A 8 -5.79 8.10 8.46
N LEU A 9 -5.78 6.77 8.32
CA LEU A 9 -5.18 6.10 7.17
C LEU A 9 -5.94 6.41 5.87
N MET A 10 -7.27 6.43 5.91
CA MET A 10 -8.08 6.81 4.74
C MET A 10 -7.81 8.26 4.34
N ASP A 11 -7.74 9.18 5.29
CA ASP A 11 -7.42 10.59 5.03
C ASP A 11 -6.05 10.75 4.36
N LEU A 12 -5.03 10.00 4.83
CA LEU A 12 -3.72 9.97 4.18
C LEU A 12 -3.79 9.42 2.75
N LEU A 13 -4.61 8.39 2.50
CA LEU A 13 -4.79 7.84 1.17
C LEU A 13 -5.51 8.84 0.24
N TYR A 14 -6.57 9.51 0.70
CA TYR A 14 -7.20 10.59 -0.07
C TYR A 14 -6.24 11.75 -0.35
N ALA A 15 -5.40 12.11 0.62
CA ALA A 15 -4.40 13.17 0.45
C ALA A 15 -3.31 12.82 -0.58
N CYS A 16 -3.13 11.54 -0.93
CA CYS A 16 -2.28 11.14 -2.05
C CYS A 16 -2.88 11.52 -3.42
N ARG A 17 -4.20 11.78 -3.50
CA ARG A 17 -4.88 12.13 -4.75
C ARG A 17 -4.45 13.49 -5.27
N GLY A 18 -4.17 13.56 -6.57
CA GLY A 18 -3.69 14.76 -7.25
C GLY A 18 -2.23 15.10 -6.95
N THR A 19 -1.54 14.33 -6.12
CA THR A 19 -0.10 14.50 -5.91
C THR A 19 0.64 14.01 -7.15
N ARG A 20 1.48 14.85 -7.73
CA ARG A 20 2.31 14.44 -8.88
C ARG A 20 3.56 13.76 -8.35
N ASP A 21 3.73 12.47 -8.65
CA ASP A 21 5.04 11.84 -8.48
C ASP A 21 6.03 12.55 -9.42
N VAL A 22 7.18 12.98 -8.90
CA VAL A 22 8.22 13.61 -9.72
C VAL A 22 8.71 12.53 -10.69
N PRO A 23 8.65 12.73 -12.01
CA PRO A 23 8.94 11.67 -12.95
C PRO A 23 10.39 11.20 -12.79
N VAL A 24 10.56 10.01 -12.22
CA VAL A 24 11.79 9.24 -12.38
C VAL A 24 11.83 8.86 -13.86
N ARG A 25 12.86 9.31 -14.57
CA ARG A 25 13.00 9.18 -16.03
C ARG A 25 12.54 7.80 -16.53
N ALA A 26 11.75 7.80 -17.61
CA ALA A 26 11.20 6.65 -18.35
C ALA A 26 9.86 6.04 -17.88
N ARG A 27 9.09 6.68 -16.98
CA ARG A 27 7.72 6.22 -16.68
C ARG A 27 6.68 7.34 -16.86
N PRO A 28 5.51 7.04 -17.43
CA PRO A 28 4.42 8.02 -17.52
C PRO A 28 3.99 8.42 -16.10
N PRO A 29 3.71 9.71 -15.85
CA PRO A 29 3.20 10.15 -14.56
C PRO A 29 1.82 9.54 -14.33
N VAL A 30 1.63 8.91 -13.17
CA VAL A 30 0.36 8.33 -12.74
C VAL A 30 0.01 8.91 -11.38
N ASP A 31 -1.26 9.23 -11.18
CA ASP A 31 -1.77 9.62 -9.87
C ASP A 31 -1.50 8.50 -8.84
N PRO A 32 -0.79 8.76 -7.72
CA PRO A 32 -0.43 7.73 -6.75
C PRO A 32 -1.64 7.06 -6.09
N HIS A 33 -2.73 7.79 -5.88
CA HIS A 33 -3.96 7.24 -5.32
C HIS A 33 -4.62 6.27 -6.32
N ASP A 34 -4.76 6.66 -7.58
CA ASP A 34 -5.35 5.79 -8.61
C ASP A 34 -4.45 4.58 -8.93
N HIS A 35 -3.13 4.75 -8.83
CA HIS A 35 -2.16 3.67 -8.96
C HIS A 35 -2.31 2.64 -7.82
N ALA A 36 -2.49 3.10 -6.59
CA ALA A 36 -2.67 2.24 -5.43
C ALA A 36 -3.98 1.45 -5.51
N LEU A 37 -5.10 2.08 -5.91
CA LEU A 37 -6.38 1.40 -6.10
C LEU A 37 -6.28 0.32 -7.17
N ARG A 38 -5.67 0.61 -8.32
CA ARG A 38 -5.45 -0.39 -9.39
C ARG A 38 -4.59 -1.55 -8.92
N THR A 39 -3.51 -1.26 -8.20
CA THR A 39 -2.64 -2.29 -7.62
C THR A 39 -3.41 -3.19 -6.66
N ALA A 40 -4.18 -2.61 -5.74
CA ALA A 40 -4.98 -3.37 -4.79
C ALA A 40 -6.08 -4.22 -5.49
N ALA A 41 -6.74 -3.68 -6.51
CA ALA A 41 -7.74 -4.39 -7.30
C ALA A 41 -7.14 -5.58 -8.07
N LEU A 42 -5.95 -5.42 -8.66
CA LEU A 42 -5.22 -6.54 -9.31
C LEU A 42 -4.90 -7.64 -8.31
N LEU A 43 -4.43 -7.28 -7.11
CA LEU A 43 -4.15 -8.24 -6.04
C LEU A 43 -5.41 -8.93 -5.53
N ARG A 44 -6.55 -8.23 -5.52
CA ARG A 44 -7.84 -8.82 -5.15
C ARG A 44 -8.29 -9.86 -6.16
N ARG A 45 -8.00 -9.65 -7.44
CA ARG A 45 -8.30 -10.61 -8.50
C ARG A 45 -7.38 -11.83 -8.48
N SER A 46 -6.08 -11.62 -8.28
CA SER A 46 -5.08 -12.72 -8.31
C SER A 46 -4.99 -13.50 -7.00
N ARG A 47 -5.17 -12.84 -5.85
CA ARG A 47 -5.07 -13.41 -4.51
C ARG A 47 -6.28 -13.00 -3.65
N PRO A 48 -7.50 -13.46 -3.98
CA PRO A 48 -8.73 -12.98 -3.36
C PRO A 48 -8.80 -13.22 -1.84
N ALA A 49 -8.20 -14.31 -1.35
CA ALA A 49 -8.15 -14.63 0.07
C ALA A 49 -7.17 -13.75 0.88
N ASP A 50 -6.17 -13.15 0.23
CA ASP A 50 -5.06 -12.49 0.90
C ASP A 50 -5.27 -10.98 1.07
N LYS A 51 -5.98 -10.60 2.12
CA LYS A 51 -6.33 -9.20 2.40
C LYS A 51 -5.13 -8.33 2.77
N GLU A 52 -4.16 -8.87 3.50
CA GLU A 52 -2.95 -8.12 3.86
C GLU A 52 -2.09 -7.83 2.64
N LEU A 53 -2.02 -8.73 1.66
CA LEU A 53 -1.36 -8.47 0.38
C LEU A 53 -2.05 -7.37 -0.43
N GLN A 54 -3.38 -7.43 -0.53
CA GLN A 54 -4.18 -6.40 -1.21
C GLN A 54 -3.96 -5.02 -0.57
N VAL A 55 -4.03 -4.96 0.76
CA VAL A 55 -3.82 -3.72 1.52
C VAL A 55 -2.37 -3.24 1.44
N ALA A 56 -1.39 -4.12 1.38
CA ALA A 56 0.01 -3.72 1.17
C ALA A 56 0.20 -2.99 -0.16
N GLY A 57 -0.55 -3.34 -1.21
CA GLY A 57 -0.60 -2.58 -2.47
C GLY A 57 -1.30 -1.24 -2.33
N LEU A 58 -2.39 -1.18 -1.55
CA LEU A 58 -3.17 0.03 -1.33
C LEU A 58 -2.41 1.12 -0.58
N VAL A 59 -1.58 0.76 0.41
CA VAL A 59 -0.93 1.74 1.29
C VAL A 59 0.44 2.22 0.83
N GLN A 60 0.93 1.76 -0.33
CA GLN A 60 2.21 2.17 -0.90
C GLN A 60 2.42 3.70 -1.02
N PRO A 61 1.43 4.52 -1.45
CA PRO A 61 1.68 5.94 -1.68
C PRO A 61 1.84 6.76 -0.38
N VAL A 62 1.44 6.23 0.78
CA VAL A 62 1.49 6.92 2.08
C VAL A 62 2.91 7.40 2.42
N GLY A 63 3.94 6.60 2.08
CA GLY A 63 5.33 7.00 2.30
C GLY A 63 5.77 8.21 1.48
N GLY A 64 5.28 8.32 0.24
CA GLY A 64 5.53 9.47 -0.65
C GLY A 64 4.94 10.76 -0.11
N LEU A 65 3.75 10.67 0.46
CA LEU A 65 3.04 11.81 1.04
C LEU A 65 3.69 12.28 2.35
N LEU A 66 4.03 11.35 3.25
CA LEU A 66 4.54 11.67 4.58
C LEU A 66 6.01 12.11 4.59
N TRP A 67 6.82 11.63 3.63
CA TRP A 67 8.24 11.94 3.53
C TRP A 67 8.63 12.37 2.10
N PRO A 68 8.21 13.58 1.68
CA PRO A 68 8.63 14.13 0.40
C PRO A 68 10.15 14.38 0.40
N GLY A 69 10.87 13.74 -0.53
CA GLY A 69 12.31 13.98 -0.75
C GLY A 69 13.26 12.83 -0.38
N ASP A 70 12.87 11.87 0.46
CA ASP A 70 13.72 10.73 0.84
C ASP A 70 13.36 9.47 0.05
N HIS A 71 13.73 9.41 -1.23
CA HIS A 71 13.36 8.31 -2.14
C HIS A 71 13.85 6.93 -1.71
N ALA A 72 14.95 6.85 -0.94
CA ALA A 72 15.53 5.59 -0.51
C ALA A 72 14.83 5.03 0.75
N GLY A 73 14.45 5.89 1.68
CA GLY A 73 13.83 5.52 2.96
C GLY A 73 12.31 5.41 2.96
N ARG A 74 11.60 5.91 1.93
CA ARG A 74 10.12 5.96 1.94
C ARG A 74 9.45 4.63 2.22
N ALA A 75 9.97 3.54 1.65
CA ALA A 75 9.37 2.22 1.82
C ALA A 75 9.49 1.72 3.26
N ASP A 76 10.64 1.98 3.90
CA ASP A 76 10.89 1.64 5.30
C ASP A 76 9.99 2.49 6.22
N GLN A 77 9.91 3.79 5.96
CA GLN A 77 9.08 4.73 6.74
C GLN A 77 7.58 4.45 6.58
N ALA A 78 7.11 4.14 5.36
CA ALA A 78 5.73 3.73 5.11
C ALA A 78 5.40 2.42 5.84
N ALA A 79 6.32 1.45 5.78
CA ALA A 79 6.18 0.19 6.48
C ALA A 79 6.09 0.38 8.00
N ASP A 80 6.90 1.27 8.57
CA ASP A 80 6.85 1.60 10.00
C ASP A 80 5.53 2.30 10.36
N ALA A 81 5.11 3.29 9.56
CA ALA A 81 3.89 4.04 9.79
C ALA A 81 2.65 3.14 9.87
N VAL A 82 2.51 2.19 8.95
CA VAL A 82 1.31 1.33 8.91
C VAL A 82 1.39 0.14 9.86
N ARG A 83 2.58 -0.19 10.40
CA ARG A 83 2.81 -1.36 11.25
C ARG A 83 1.92 -1.35 12.49
N ALA A 84 1.81 -0.20 13.14
CA ALA A 84 1.06 -0.06 14.38
C ALA A 84 -0.44 -0.38 14.19
N LEU A 85 -1.00 -0.03 13.03
CA LEU A 85 -2.40 -0.23 12.71
C LEU A 85 -2.66 -1.58 12.02
N LEU A 86 -1.93 -1.89 10.95
CA LEU A 86 -2.22 -3.01 10.04
C LEU A 86 -1.41 -4.29 10.33
N GLY A 87 -0.42 -4.21 11.22
CA GLY A 87 0.36 -5.35 11.69
C GLY A 87 1.64 -5.63 10.90
N GLU A 88 2.37 -6.61 11.41
CA GLU A 88 3.74 -6.92 11.01
C GLU A 88 3.85 -7.40 9.56
N ARG A 89 2.92 -8.24 9.10
CA ARG A 89 2.96 -8.79 7.74
C ARG A 89 2.78 -7.70 6.68
N VAL A 90 1.82 -6.79 6.87
CA VAL A 90 1.61 -5.65 5.95
C VAL A 90 2.85 -4.76 5.93
N SER A 91 3.41 -4.43 7.09
CA SER A 91 4.66 -3.66 7.19
C SER A 91 5.79 -4.29 6.38
N ARG A 92 6.04 -5.59 6.51
CA ARG A 92 7.07 -6.31 5.73
C ARG A 92 6.82 -6.24 4.22
N LEU A 93 5.59 -6.46 3.78
CA LEU A 93 5.25 -6.40 2.35
C LEU A 93 5.50 -5.01 1.75
N VAL A 94 5.11 -3.95 2.47
CA VAL A 94 5.34 -2.54 2.07
C VAL A 94 6.84 -2.24 1.99
N ARG A 95 7.62 -2.73 2.97
CA ARG A 95 9.07 -2.50 3.03
C ARG A 95 9.82 -3.08 1.83
N HIS A 96 9.45 -4.27 1.40
CA HIS A 96 10.23 -5.05 0.44
C HIS A 96 9.74 -4.94 -1.01
N CYS A 97 8.50 -4.51 -1.25
CA CYS A 97 7.96 -4.41 -2.60
C CYS A 97 8.79 -3.60 -3.62
N PRO A 98 9.38 -2.43 -3.29
CA PRO A 98 10.09 -1.66 -4.31
C PRO A 98 11.48 -2.24 -4.64
N ARG A 99 11.99 -3.22 -3.87
CA ARG A 99 13.34 -3.75 -4.03
C ARG A 99 13.36 -4.91 -5.03
N ARG A 100 14.17 -4.78 -6.09
CA ARG A 100 14.39 -5.85 -7.07
C ARG A 100 15.10 -7.07 -6.47
N ASP A 101 15.96 -6.83 -5.48
CA ASP A 101 16.75 -7.85 -4.78
C ASP A 101 16.04 -8.42 -3.55
N ALA A 102 14.72 -8.23 -3.45
CA ALA A 102 13.92 -8.81 -2.38
C ALA A 102 14.01 -10.36 -2.41
N PRO A 103 13.82 -11.04 -1.26
CA PRO A 103 13.82 -12.50 -1.18
C PRO A 103 12.88 -13.12 -2.24
N ALA A 104 13.16 -14.35 -2.65
CA ALA A 104 12.28 -15.14 -3.50
C ALA A 104 10.98 -15.52 -2.74
N ASP A 105 10.15 -14.52 -2.50
CA ASP A 105 8.82 -14.63 -1.89
C ASP A 105 7.78 -14.34 -2.96
N ASP A 106 6.94 -15.34 -3.25
CA ASP A 106 5.88 -15.26 -4.25
C ASP A 106 4.92 -14.09 -4.01
N ASN A 107 4.70 -13.69 -2.76
CA ASN A 107 3.84 -12.56 -2.43
C ASN A 107 4.51 -11.25 -2.83
N LEU A 108 5.82 -11.10 -2.60
CA LEU A 108 6.57 -9.92 -3.02
C LEU A 108 6.68 -9.84 -4.55
N LEU A 109 6.85 -10.98 -5.22
CA LEU A 109 6.80 -11.05 -6.69
C LEU A 109 5.44 -10.63 -7.23
N THR A 110 4.36 -11.17 -6.66
CA THR A 110 2.98 -10.85 -7.04
C THR A 110 2.67 -9.38 -6.80
N LEU A 111 3.06 -8.84 -5.63
CA LEU A 111 2.87 -7.43 -5.28
C LEU A 111 3.61 -6.52 -6.26
N ARG A 112 4.85 -6.84 -6.61
CA ARG A 112 5.64 -6.08 -7.58
C ARG A 112 5.02 -6.12 -8.98
N GLN A 113 4.58 -7.28 -9.44
CA GLN A 113 3.91 -7.41 -10.75
C GLN A 113 2.63 -6.58 -10.82
N ALA A 114 1.77 -6.66 -9.79
CA ALA A 114 0.56 -5.85 -9.71
C ALA A 114 0.88 -4.35 -9.64
N THR A 115 1.93 -3.96 -8.91
CA THR A 115 2.41 -2.57 -8.83
C THR A 115 2.85 -2.06 -10.20
N GLU A 116 3.53 -2.87 -11.00
CA GLU A 116 3.93 -2.47 -12.35
C GLU A 116 2.76 -2.43 -13.33
N GLU A 117 1.88 -3.44 -13.32
CA GLU A 117 0.68 -3.51 -14.16
C GLU A 117 -0.30 -2.37 -13.85
N GLY A 118 -0.46 -2.00 -12.57
CA GLY A 118 -1.34 -0.91 -12.14
C GLY A 118 -0.98 0.45 -12.71
N ARG A 119 0.25 0.64 -13.23
CA ARG A 119 0.67 1.91 -13.86
C ARG A 119 0.06 2.10 -15.25
N THR A 120 -0.16 1.02 -15.99
CA THR A 120 -0.63 1.06 -17.38
C THR A 120 -2.07 0.56 -17.53
N ALA A 121 -2.60 -0.10 -16.50
CA ALA A 121 -3.94 -0.64 -16.51
C ALA A 121 -5.01 0.47 -16.67
N GLY A 122 -5.85 0.34 -17.69
CA GLY A 122 -6.93 1.28 -18.03
C GLY A 122 -8.31 0.89 -17.49
N PHE A 123 -8.39 0.12 -16.41
CA PHE A 123 -9.66 -0.30 -15.82
C PHE A 123 -10.02 0.55 -14.59
N ASP A 124 -11.32 0.66 -14.32
CA ASP A 124 -11.84 1.28 -13.10
C ASP A 124 -11.63 0.33 -11.91
N ALA A 125 -10.81 0.75 -10.95
CA ALA A 125 -10.45 -0.04 -9.77
C ALA A 125 -11.43 0.10 -8.61
N GLY A 126 -12.52 0.85 -8.79
CA GLY A 126 -13.45 1.21 -7.72
C GLY A 126 -12.93 2.39 -6.89
N VAL A 127 -13.59 2.64 -5.77
CA VAL A 127 -13.29 3.80 -4.91
C VAL A 127 -12.61 3.36 -3.62
N LEU A 128 -11.97 4.31 -2.92
CA LEU A 128 -11.24 4.02 -1.68
C LEU A 128 -12.16 3.50 -0.56
N GLU A 129 -13.42 3.93 -0.56
CA GLU A 129 -14.45 3.54 0.39
C GLU A 129 -14.71 2.02 0.40
N ASP A 130 -14.57 1.36 -0.76
CA ASP A 130 -14.74 -0.09 -0.91
C ASP A 130 -13.71 -0.90 -0.11
N TRP A 131 -12.61 -0.25 0.30
CA TRP A 131 -11.52 -0.85 1.07
C TRP A 131 -11.66 -0.65 2.57
N ARG A 132 -12.56 0.24 3.04
CA ARG A 132 -12.73 0.57 4.46
C ARG A 132 -12.92 -0.68 5.32
N THR A 133 -13.86 -1.55 4.95
CA THR A 133 -14.15 -2.78 5.71
C THR A 133 -12.94 -3.71 5.80
N VAL A 134 -12.10 -3.76 4.76
CA VAL A 134 -10.88 -4.59 4.78
C VAL A 134 -9.83 -3.98 5.71
N LEU A 135 -9.66 -2.65 5.69
CA LEU A 135 -8.77 -1.94 6.61
C LEU A 135 -9.20 -2.12 8.07
N GLU A 136 -10.50 -1.96 8.35
CA GLU A 136 -11.10 -2.20 9.68
C GLU A 136 -10.88 -3.63 10.16
N LEU A 137 -11.09 -4.62 9.28
CA LEU A 137 -10.84 -6.03 9.59
C LEU A 137 -9.38 -6.26 10.03
N LEU A 138 -8.41 -5.74 9.28
CA LEU A 138 -6.99 -5.91 9.60
C LEU A 138 -6.58 -5.15 10.86
N ALA A 139 -7.08 -3.91 11.03
CA ALA A 139 -6.82 -3.12 12.24
C ALA A 139 -7.36 -3.81 13.50
N ALA A 140 -8.60 -4.31 13.45
CA ALA A 140 -9.20 -5.04 14.57
C ALA A 140 -8.45 -6.34 14.87
N ARG A 141 -8.02 -7.08 13.84
CA ARG A 141 -7.21 -8.29 14.01
C ARG A 141 -5.87 -7.99 14.70
N ASN A 142 -5.15 -6.96 14.25
CA ASN A 142 -3.88 -6.56 14.83
C ASN A 142 -4.03 -6.07 16.28
N SER A 143 -5.08 -5.30 16.57
CA SER A 143 -5.38 -4.88 17.95
C SER A 143 -5.64 -6.05 18.88
N ARG A 144 -6.32 -7.11 18.43
CA ARG A 144 -6.55 -8.32 19.24
C ARG A 144 -5.25 -9.08 19.49
N LEU A 145 -4.37 -9.19 18.50
CA LEU A 145 -3.07 -9.83 18.67
C LEU A 145 -2.22 -9.11 19.72
N LYS A 146 -2.18 -7.77 19.68
CA LYS A 146 -1.50 -6.94 20.67
C LYS A 146 -2.05 -7.03 22.09
N ALA A 147 -3.29 -7.49 22.27
CA ALA A 147 -3.90 -7.64 23.59
C ALA A 147 -3.62 -9.01 24.23
N VAL A 148 -3.05 -9.94 23.47
CA VAL A 148 -2.73 -11.32 23.90
C VAL A 148 -1.23 -11.50 24.19
N ASP A 149 -0.39 -10.59 23.68
CA ASP A 149 1.03 -10.44 24.05
C ASP A 149 1.19 -9.60 25.33
#